data_AF-A0A194SDA6-F1
#
_entry.id   AF-A0A194SDA6-F1
#
_cell.length_a   1.000
_cell.length_b   1.000
_cell.length_c   1.000
_cell.angle_alpha   90.00
_cell.angle_beta   90.00
_cell.angle_gamma   90.00
#
_symmetry.space_group_name_H-M   'P 1'
#
loop_
_entity.id
_entity.type
_entity.pdbx_description
1 polymer ?
#
loop_
_entity_poly.entity_id
_entity_poly.type
_entity_poly.pdbx_seq_one_letter_code
_entity_poly.pdbx_strand_id
1 'polypeptide(L)'
;MARDKEAVPDEVPDDGLYRGASKQKNQVPRATGPVKGGPGNVRTITLTDYQPDVCKDYKETGFCGFGDTCKFLHDRGDYMHGWQLDNSFLSNSTASGSFMAKQRARDGGDAADSDSDSDADDLPFACLICRKPFGNEPVVTLCGHYFDSTCAIKRYAKTGKCFACGAATNGVFNRCASLSLPLLGSQTRP
;
A
#
# COMPACT_ATOMS: atom_id res chain seq x y z
N MET A 1 -9.10 27.93 -28.06
CA MET A 1 -8.98 29.29 -28.64
C MET A 1 -7.50 29.57 -28.84
N ALA A 2 -6.97 29.25 -30.03
CA ALA A 2 -5.63 29.69 -30.40
C ALA A 2 -5.66 31.23 -30.44
N ARG A 3 -4.80 31.90 -29.67
CA ARG A 3 -4.67 33.36 -29.77
C ARG A 3 -3.73 33.63 -30.93
N ASP A 4 -4.20 34.44 -31.86
CA ASP A 4 -3.52 34.79 -33.10
C ASP A 4 -2.14 35.37 -32.77
N LYS A 5 -1.10 34.83 -33.42
CA LYS A 5 0.31 35.16 -33.16
C LYS A 5 0.71 36.56 -33.68
N GLU A 6 -0.20 37.26 -34.35
CA GLU A 6 0.03 38.55 -35.02
C GLU A 6 -0.84 39.68 -34.45
N ALA A 7 -1.10 39.68 -33.14
CA ALA A 7 -1.72 40.83 -32.49
C ALA A 7 -0.75 42.02 -32.48
N VAL A 8 -1.03 43.03 -33.33
CA VAL A 8 -0.32 44.32 -33.38
C VAL A 8 -0.39 44.98 -32.00
N PRO A 9 0.73 45.52 -31.45
CA PRO A 9 0.69 46.20 -30.16
C PRO A 9 -0.21 47.44 -30.26
N ASP A 10 -1.19 47.55 -29.37
CA ASP A 10 -2.03 48.75 -29.26
C ASP A 10 -1.15 49.97 -28.94
N GLU A 11 -1.04 50.90 -29.90
CA GLU A 11 -0.38 52.21 -29.71
C GLU A 11 -1.15 52.99 -28.63
N VAL A 12 -0.58 53.10 -27.43
CA VAL A 12 -1.18 53.84 -26.32
C VAL A 12 -0.97 55.34 -26.55
N PRO A 13 -2.03 56.17 -26.61
CA PRO A 13 -1.89 57.63 -26.70
C PRO A 13 -1.13 58.19 -25.49
N ASP A 14 -0.23 59.16 -25.70
CA ASP A 14 0.58 59.80 -24.65
C ASP A 14 -0.21 60.91 -23.95
N ASP A 15 -1.25 60.51 -23.21
CA ASP A 15 -2.18 61.39 -22.48
C ASP A 15 -1.71 61.73 -21.06
N GLY A 16 -0.45 61.42 -20.72
CA GLY A 16 0.14 61.68 -19.39
C GLY A 16 -0.50 60.89 -18.23
N LEU A 17 -1.48 60.03 -18.51
CA LEU A 17 -2.21 59.25 -17.52
C LEU A 17 -1.56 57.87 -17.35
N TYR A 18 -1.07 57.55 -16.14
CA TYR A 18 -0.44 56.26 -15.86
C TYR A 18 -1.47 55.11 -15.86
N ARG A 19 -1.37 54.20 -16.85
CA ARG A 19 -2.31 53.08 -17.04
C ARG A 19 -1.77 51.73 -16.55
N GLY A 20 -0.74 51.75 -15.69
CA GLY A 20 -0.10 50.57 -15.12
C GLY A 20 1.20 50.16 -15.84
N ALA A 21 2.04 49.39 -15.14
CA ALA A 21 3.32 48.91 -15.66
C ALA A 21 3.18 47.98 -16.88
N SER A 22 1.99 47.40 -17.09
CA SER A 22 1.64 46.50 -18.20
C SER A 22 1.35 47.19 -19.54
N LYS A 23 1.34 48.53 -19.57
CA LYS A 23 1.01 49.37 -20.74
C LYS A 23 2.10 50.40 -21.06
N GLN A 24 3.32 50.16 -20.57
CA GLN A 24 4.47 51.01 -20.85
C GLN A 24 5.04 50.68 -22.24
N LYS A 25 5.51 51.69 -22.96
CA LYS A 25 6.02 51.57 -24.35
C LYS A 25 7.17 50.57 -24.51
N ASN A 26 7.91 50.29 -23.42
CA ASN A 26 9.06 49.39 -23.42
C ASN A 26 8.73 47.94 -22.99
N GLN A 27 7.46 47.54 -23.02
CA GLN A 27 7.08 46.21 -22.55
C GLN A 27 7.16 45.14 -23.63
N VAL A 28 7.88 44.06 -23.31
CA VAL A 28 7.95 42.86 -24.14
C VAL A 28 6.56 42.21 -24.27
N PRO A 29 6.20 41.71 -25.47
CA PRO A 29 4.90 41.07 -25.69
C PRO A 29 4.73 39.85 -24.77
N ARG A 30 3.54 39.69 -24.20
CA ARG A 30 3.17 38.58 -23.29
C ARG A 30 3.28 37.16 -23.89
N ALA A 31 3.73 37.04 -25.14
CA ALA A 31 3.94 35.76 -25.82
C ALA A 31 5.10 34.95 -25.22
N THR A 32 6.08 35.61 -24.59
CA THR A 32 7.25 34.96 -23.97
C THR A 32 7.20 35.18 -22.46
N GLY A 33 6.64 34.21 -21.74
CA GLY A 33 6.51 34.25 -20.28
C GLY A 33 5.91 32.96 -19.72
N PRO A 34 5.72 32.88 -18.39
CA PRO A 34 5.14 31.71 -17.73
C PRO A 34 3.86 31.26 -18.43
N VAL A 35 3.87 30.03 -18.95
CA VAL A 35 2.72 29.47 -19.66
C VAL A 35 1.62 29.15 -18.66
N LYS A 36 0.36 29.36 -19.08
CA LYS A 36 -0.78 28.96 -18.26
C LYS A 36 -0.73 27.44 -18.08
N GLY A 37 -0.70 26.99 -16.82
CA GLY A 37 -0.63 25.56 -16.49
C GLY A 37 -1.87 24.82 -16.99
N GLY A 38 -1.70 24.06 -18.07
CA GLY A 38 -2.64 23.07 -18.59
C GLY A 38 -4.07 23.54 -18.89
N PRO A 39 -4.89 22.66 -19.47
CA PRO A 39 -6.34 22.84 -19.51
C PRO A 39 -6.93 22.67 -18.09
N GLY A 40 -7.90 23.51 -17.72
CA GLY A 40 -8.43 23.59 -16.34
C GLY A 40 -9.21 22.36 -15.86
N ASN A 41 -9.43 21.38 -16.72
CA ASN A 41 -10.15 20.14 -16.44
C ASN A 41 -9.24 18.91 -16.33
N VAL A 42 -7.91 19.07 -16.44
CA VAL A 42 -6.95 17.96 -16.30
C VAL A 42 -6.30 18.02 -14.94
N ARG A 43 -6.42 16.93 -14.18
CA ARG A 43 -5.66 16.70 -12.95
C ARG A 43 -4.37 15.97 -13.32
N THR A 44 -3.23 16.53 -12.95
CA THR A 44 -1.93 15.87 -13.15
C THR A 44 -1.80 14.72 -12.16
N ILE A 45 -1.58 13.51 -12.66
CA ILE A 45 -1.30 12.34 -11.83
C ILE A 45 0.10 12.52 -11.26
N THR A 46 0.20 12.46 -9.93
CA THR A 46 1.49 12.44 -9.23
C THR A 46 1.82 10.99 -8.92
N LEU A 47 2.93 10.51 -9.46
CA LEU A 47 3.51 9.21 -9.14
C LEU A 47 4.87 9.49 -8.49
N THR A 48 5.08 8.94 -7.30
CA THR A 48 6.38 9.02 -6.63
C THR A 48 7.31 7.97 -7.23
N ASP A 49 8.43 8.41 -7.80
CA ASP A 49 9.50 7.51 -8.25
C ASP A 49 10.41 7.19 -7.05
N TYR A 50 10.41 5.93 -6.64
CA TYR A 50 11.20 5.44 -5.52
C TYR A 50 12.57 4.89 -5.93
N GLN A 51 12.88 4.79 -7.23
CA GLN A 51 14.14 4.23 -7.69
C GLN A 51 15.25 5.28 -7.59
N PRO A 52 16.25 5.11 -6.71
CA PRO A 52 17.35 6.07 -6.62
C PRO A 52 18.36 5.82 -7.75
N ASP A 53 18.68 6.84 -8.53
CA ASP A 53 19.76 6.81 -9.52
C ASP A 53 21.15 6.96 -8.86
N VAL A 54 21.44 6.17 -7.83
CA VAL A 54 22.73 6.20 -7.09
C VAL A 54 23.62 5.07 -7.58
N CYS A 55 24.89 5.38 -7.83
CA CYS A 55 25.87 4.41 -8.27
C CYS A 55 26.14 3.39 -7.16
N LYS A 56 25.72 2.14 -7.39
CA LYS A 56 25.92 1.04 -6.43
C LYS A 56 27.39 0.86 -6.06
N ASP A 57 28.26 0.74 -7.06
CA ASP A 57 29.69 0.48 -6.85
C ASP A 57 30.36 1.60 -6.05
N TYR A 58 30.03 2.86 -6.37
CA TYR A 58 30.54 4.01 -5.63
C TYR A 58 29.99 4.09 -4.21
N LYS A 59 28.73 3.73 -3.99
CA LYS A 59 28.12 3.75 -2.66
C LYS A 59 28.72 2.69 -1.73
N GLU A 60 28.90 1.46 -2.22
CA GLU A 60 29.40 0.34 -1.41
C GLU A 60 30.92 0.37 -1.23
N THR A 61 31.67 0.59 -2.32
CA THR A 61 33.14 0.47 -2.32
C THR A 61 33.84 1.81 -2.29
N GLY A 62 33.13 2.87 -2.68
CA GLY A 62 33.72 4.19 -2.80
C GLY A 62 34.51 4.45 -4.08
N PHE A 63 34.56 3.48 -4.97
CA PHE A 63 35.23 3.57 -6.25
C PHE A 63 34.29 3.08 -7.35
N CYS A 64 34.03 3.94 -8.33
CA CYS A 64 33.31 3.55 -9.53
C CYS A 64 34.32 3.35 -10.66
N GLY A 65 34.32 2.19 -11.31
CA GLY A 65 35.19 1.93 -12.46
C GLY A 65 34.95 2.87 -13.65
N PHE A 66 33.77 3.49 -13.74
CA PHE A 66 33.44 4.48 -14.75
C PHE A 66 33.91 5.90 -14.39
N GLY A 67 34.36 6.13 -13.15
CA GLY A 67 34.76 7.46 -12.67
C GLY A 67 33.67 8.51 -12.93
N ASP A 68 34.07 9.72 -13.31
CA ASP A 68 33.15 10.85 -13.55
C ASP A 68 32.26 10.68 -14.80
N THR A 69 32.47 9.63 -15.60
CA THR A 69 31.61 9.32 -16.75
C THR A 69 30.38 8.49 -16.38
N CYS A 70 30.26 8.08 -15.12
CA CYS A 70 29.13 7.30 -14.64
C CYS A 70 27.82 8.08 -14.77
N LYS A 71 26.79 7.44 -15.35
CA LYS A 71 25.44 8.01 -15.47
C LYS A 71 24.76 8.19 -14.10
N PHE A 72 25.15 7.38 -13.13
CA PHE A 72 24.53 7.34 -11.80
C PHE A 72 25.24 8.27 -10.82
N LEU A 73 24.50 8.77 -9.83
CA LEU A 73 24.99 9.73 -8.85
C LEU A 73 26.04 9.09 -7.93
N HIS A 74 27.17 9.77 -7.79
CA HIS A 74 28.25 9.43 -6.86
C HIS A 74 27.98 10.00 -5.47
N ASP A 75 27.04 9.40 -4.75
CA ASP A 75 26.75 9.73 -3.35
C ASP A 75 27.03 8.52 -2.45
N ARG A 76 27.53 8.79 -1.23
CA ARG A 76 27.77 7.79 -0.17
C ARG A 76 26.84 7.94 1.03
N GLY A 77 25.83 8.81 0.94
CA GLY A 77 24.79 8.91 1.96
C GLY A 77 24.03 7.59 2.15
N ASP A 78 23.83 7.22 3.41
CA ASP A 78 23.11 6.04 3.87
C ASP A 78 21.71 6.37 4.43
N TYR A 79 21.14 7.48 3.98
CA TYR A 79 19.81 7.92 4.39
C TYR A 79 18.74 6.86 4.07
N MET A 80 17.80 6.70 5.01
CA MET A 80 16.65 5.82 4.82
C MET A 80 15.77 6.33 3.68
N HIS A 81 15.30 5.40 2.85
CA HIS A 81 14.37 5.73 1.77
C HIS A 81 13.01 6.12 2.35
N GLY A 82 12.25 6.96 1.64
CA GLY A 82 10.94 7.45 2.10
C GLY A 82 10.00 6.30 2.50
N TRP A 83 9.98 5.21 1.73
CA TRP A 83 9.17 4.03 2.05
C TRP A 83 9.59 3.33 3.35
N GLN A 84 10.90 3.34 3.69
CA GLN A 84 11.40 2.77 4.94
C GLN A 84 10.97 3.63 6.13
N LEU A 85 11.00 4.96 5.96
CA LEU A 85 10.50 5.91 6.96
C LEU A 85 9.00 5.75 7.16
N ASP A 86 8.23 5.66 6.07
CA ASP A 86 6.77 5.45 6.14
C ASP A 86 6.45 4.13 6.85
N ASN A 87 7.13 3.03 6.51
CA ASN A 87 6.96 1.76 7.20
C ASN A 87 7.32 1.83 8.69
N SER A 88 8.43 2.50 9.04
CA SER A 88 8.82 2.71 10.44
C SER A 88 7.79 3.56 11.20
N PHE A 89 7.20 4.55 10.54
CA PHE A 89 6.16 5.40 11.10
C PHE A 89 4.86 4.62 11.30
N LEU A 90 4.44 3.83 10.31
CA LEU A 90 3.23 3.00 10.40
C LEU A 90 3.39 1.92 11.49
N SER A 91 4.52 1.21 11.53
CA SER A 91 4.79 0.17 12.53
C SER A 91 4.91 0.73 13.95
N ASN A 92 5.41 1.95 14.13
CA ASN A 92 5.42 2.60 15.43
C ASN A 92 4.01 3.13 15.83
N SER A 93 3.22 3.57 14.84
CA SER A 93 1.85 4.07 15.06
C SER A 93 0.81 2.96 15.25
N THR A 94 1.09 1.72 14.85
CA THR A 94 0.25 0.54 15.10
C THR A 94 0.39 -0.03 16.50
N ALA A 95 1.31 0.48 17.32
CA ALA A 95 1.35 0.17 18.75
C ALA A 95 0.34 0.99 19.58
N SER A 96 -0.25 2.06 19.05
CA SER A 96 -1.25 2.86 19.80
C SER A 96 -2.20 3.69 18.92
N GLY A 97 -3.18 3.05 18.27
CA GLY A 97 -4.48 3.70 18.06
C GLY A 97 -4.76 4.51 16.78
N SER A 98 -4.02 4.35 15.68
CA SER A 98 -4.39 5.02 14.41
C SER A 98 -5.64 4.44 13.73
N PHE A 99 -6.53 5.31 13.23
CA PHE A 99 -7.77 4.98 12.50
C PHE A 99 -7.53 4.05 11.28
N MET A 100 -6.36 4.13 10.65
CA MET A 100 -5.98 3.28 9.51
C MET A 100 -5.69 1.82 9.91
N ALA A 101 -5.24 1.55 11.15
CA ALA A 101 -5.06 0.19 11.65
C ALA A 101 -6.40 -0.53 11.84
N LYS A 102 -7.44 0.21 12.22
CA LYS A 102 -8.82 -0.31 12.35
C LYS A 102 -9.48 -0.56 11.00
N GLN A 103 -9.02 0.12 9.95
CA GLN A 103 -9.49 -0.07 8.57
C GLN A 103 -8.82 -1.30 7.92
N ARG A 104 -7.50 -1.49 8.12
CA ARG A 104 -6.76 -2.71 7.71
C ARG A 104 -7.17 -3.99 8.46
N ALA A 105 -7.70 -3.85 9.68
CA ALA A 105 -8.29 -4.99 10.40
C ALA A 105 -9.73 -5.33 9.94
N ARG A 106 -10.38 -4.45 9.16
CA ARG A 106 -11.73 -4.67 8.60
C ARG A 106 -11.69 -5.10 7.14
N ASP A 107 -10.73 -4.60 6.40
CA ASP A 107 -10.44 -4.96 5.01
C ASP A 107 -9.22 -5.87 5.06
N GLY A 108 -9.43 -7.20 4.98
CA GLY A 108 -8.43 -8.24 5.28
C GLY A 108 -7.08 -8.01 4.59
N GLY A 109 -6.18 -7.33 5.30
CA GLY A 109 -4.85 -7.01 4.83
C GLY A 109 -3.94 -8.22 4.97
N ASP A 110 -3.90 -9.01 3.92
CA ASP A 110 -2.83 -9.95 3.59
C ASP A 110 -1.47 -9.24 3.74
N ALA A 111 -0.66 -9.76 4.66
CA ALA A 111 0.72 -9.36 4.86
C ALA A 111 1.59 -10.58 4.57
N ALA A 112 1.60 -11.00 3.31
CA ALA A 112 2.57 -11.91 2.78
C ALA A 112 2.74 -11.60 1.28
N ASP A 113 3.88 -11.01 0.93
CA ASP A 113 4.38 -11.11 -0.44
C ASP A 113 5.85 -11.52 -0.36
N SER A 114 6.08 -12.83 -0.47
CA SER A 114 7.29 -13.47 -0.99
C SER A 114 7.09 -15.00 -0.97
N ASP A 115 6.69 -15.48 -2.14
CA ASP A 115 7.10 -16.76 -2.76
C ASP A 115 6.42 -18.10 -2.40
N SER A 116 5.87 -18.69 -3.48
CA SER A 116 5.75 -20.13 -3.78
C SER A 116 4.44 -20.85 -3.45
N ASP A 117 3.64 -21.06 -4.49
CA ASP A 117 2.68 -22.16 -4.74
C ASP A 117 2.61 -23.29 -3.68
N SER A 118 1.78 -23.13 -2.64
CA SER A 118 1.23 -24.27 -1.86
C SER A 118 0.03 -23.86 -0.99
N ASP A 119 -1.10 -23.50 -1.63
CA ASP A 119 -2.41 -23.25 -0.97
C ASP A 119 -3.07 -24.52 -0.35
N ALA A 120 -2.27 -25.48 0.12
CA ALA A 120 -2.72 -26.67 0.83
C ALA A 120 -2.32 -26.70 2.32
N ASP A 121 -1.45 -25.78 2.78
CA ASP A 121 -0.77 -25.90 4.08
C ASP A 121 -1.29 -24.94 5.18
N ASP A 122 -2.15 -23.97 4.88
CA ASP A 122 -2.69 -23.04 5.91
C ASP A 122 -3.94 -23.56 6.64
N LEU A 123 -4.40 -24.77 6.33
CA LEU A 123 -5.48 -25.42 7.05
C LEU A 123 -4.91 -26.24 8.22
N PRO A 124 -5.19 -25.87 9.48
CA PRO A 124 -4.67 -26.62 10.62
C PRO A 124 -5.16 -28.08 10.56
N PHE A 125 -4.31 -29.04 10.94
CA PHE A 125 -4.68 -30.47 10.89
C PHE A 125 -5.59 -30.89 12.05
N ALA A 126 -5.56 -30.16 13.16
CA ALA A 126 -6.23 -30.55 14.41
C ALA A 126 -6.95 -29.37 15.08
N CYS A 127 -8.03 -29.67 15.79
CA CYS A 127 -8.73 -28.67 16.58
C CYS A 127 -7.86 -28.21 17.76
N LEU A 128 -7.68 -26.89 17.93
CA LEU A 128 -6.86 -26.30 18.97
C LEU A 128 -7.32 -26.66 20.41
N ILE A 129 -8.61 -26.96 20.60
CA ILE A 129 -9.19 -27.23 21.92
C ILE A 129 -8.96 -28.68 22.36
N CYS A 130 -9.18 -29.65 21.46
CA CYS A 130 -9.08 -31.08 21.80
C CYS A 130 -7.80 -31.74 21.26
N ARG A 131 -7.04 -31.05 20.41
CA ARG A 131 -5.83 -31.54 19.72
C ARG A 131 -6.03 -32.83 18.92
N LYS A 132 -7.28 -33.11 18.53
CA LYS A 132 -7.64 -34.24 17.66
C LYS A 132 -7.80 -33.74 16.22
N PRO A 133 -7.59 -34.61 15.22
CA PRO A 133 -7.94 -34.28 13.85
C PRO A 133 -9.41 -33.87 13.76
N PHE A 134 -9.73 -32.97 12.84
CA PHE A 134 -11.10 -32.49 12.68
C PHE A 134 -12.06 -33.66 12.38
N GLY A 135 -13.17 -33.70 13.13
CA GLY A 135 -14.24 -34.65 12.87
C GLY A 135 -15.09 -34.26 11.67
N ASN A 136 -16.25 -34.91 11.51
CA ASN A 136 -17.18 -34.68 10.39
C ASN A 136 -17.77 -33.24 10.33
N GLU A 137 -17.59 -32.42 11.38
CA GLU A 137 -18.18 -31.08 11.49
C GLU A 137 -17.21 -30.03 12.05
N PRO A 138 -16.22 -29.59 11.26
CA PRO A 138 -15.40 -28.44 11.59
C PRO A 138 -16.18 -27.13 11.39
N VAL A 139 -15.96 -26.18 12.30
CA VAL A 139 -16.58 -24.85 12.29
C VAL A 139 -15.52 -23.74 12.32
N VAL A 140 -15.82 -22.66 11.60
CA VAL A 140 -15.02 -21.44 11.53
C VAL A 140 -15.71 -20.35 12.33
N THR A 141 -14.92 -19.66 13.15
CA THR A 141 -15.34 -18.45 13.85
C THR A 141 -15.11 -17.21 12.98
N LEU A 142 -15.77 -16.09 13.30
CA LEU A 142 -15.57 -14.80 12.60
C LEU A 142 -14.10 -14.32 12.58
N CYS A 143 -13.27 -14.83 13.47
CA CYS A 143 -11.84 -14.53 13.55
C CYS A 143 -10.96 -15.53 12.77
N GLY A 144 -11.55 -16.37 11.91
CA GLY A 144 -10.83 -17.30 11.05
C GLY A 144 -10.29 -18.55 11.75
N HIS A 145 -10.60 -18.76 13.04
CA HIS A 145 -10.11 -19.93 13.77
C HIS A 145 -11.05 -21.13 13.64
N TYR A 146 -10.45 -22.30 13.42
CA TYR A 146 -11.11 -23.58 13.17
C TYR A 146 -11.24 -24.44 14.45
N PHE A 147 -12.42 -24.99 14.70
CA PHE A 147 -12.71 -25.87 15.84
C PHE A 147 -13.67 -27.00 15.44
N ASP A 148 -13.75 -28.07 16.23
CA ASP A 148 -14.87 -29.02 16.10
C ASP A 148 -16.17 -28.40 16.64
N SER A 149 -17.32 -28.77 16.09
CA SER A 149 -18.64 -28.32 16.56
C SER A 149 -18.83 -28.54 18.07
N THR A 150 -18.49 -29.72 18.59
CA THR A 150 -18.62 -30.05 20.01
C THR A 150 -17.65 -29.25 20.90
N CYS A 151 -16.45 -28.96 20.41
CA CYS A 151 -15.42 -28.21 21.14
C CYS A 151 -15.79 -26.72 21.21
N ALA A 152 -16.30 -26.16 20.11
CA ALA A 152 -16.77 -24.78 20.04
C ALA A 152 -17.94 -24.53 21.01
N ILE A 153 -18.95 -25.43 21.03
CA ILE A 153 -20.13 -25.29 21.89
C ILE A 153 -19.76 -25.44 23.38
N LYS A 154 -18.94 -26.44 23.75
CA LYS A 154 -18.49 -26.65 25.13
C LYS A 154 -17.70 -25.46 25.66
N ARG A 155 -16.91 -24.81 24.79
CA ARG A 155 -16.16 -23.62 25.16
C ARG A 155 -17.07 -22.41 25.27
N TYR A 156 -17.98 -22.20 24.33
CA TYR A 156 -18.93 -21.09 24.37
C TYR A 156 -19.78 -21.10 25.65
N ALA A 157 -20.18 -22.30 26.12
CA ALA A 157 -20.87 -22.48 27.38
C ALA A 157 -20.06 -22.02 28.61
N LYS A 158 -18.72 -22.07 28.56
CA LYS A 158 -17.84 -21.60 29.64
C LYS A 158 -17.41 -20.14 29.46
N THR A 159 -17.06 -19.77 28.24
CA THR A 159 -16.55 -18.45 27.86
C THR A 159 -16.97 -18.11 26.44
N GLY A 160 -17.65 -16.99 26.23
CA GLY A 160 -18.06 -16.49 24.90
C GLY A 160 -16.90 -15.95 24.02
N LYS A 161 -15.66 -16.37 24.29
CA LYS A 161 -14.43 -15.87 23.65
C LYS A 161 -13.72 -17.00 22.88
N CYS A 162 -13.14 -16.66 21.74
CA CYS A 162 -12.33 -17.55 20.92
C CYS A 162 -11.11 -18.05 21.71
N PHE A 163 -10.67 -19.28 21.46
CA PHE A 163 -9.51 -19.84 22.15
C PHE A 163 -8.18 -19.21 21.72
N ALA A 164 -8.02 -18.98 20.41
CA ALA A 164 -6.74 -18.57 19.86
C ALA A 164 -6.47 -17.07 20.05
N CYS A 165 -7.44 -16.23 19.71
CA CYS A 165 -7.29 -14.77 19.75
C CYS A 165 -8.05 -14.06 20.88
N GLY A 166 -8.90 -14.77 21.63
CA GLY A 166 -9.70 -14.16 22.70
C GLY A 166 -10.84 -13.23 22.24
N ALA A 167 -11.06 -13.06 20.92
CA ALA A 167 -12.16 -12.27 20.38
C ALA A 167 -13.53 -12.85 20.78
N ALA A 168 -14.52 -11.98 20.99
CA ALA A 168 -15.89 -12.43 21.27
C ALA A 168 -16.49 -13.11 20.03
N THR A 169 -16.89 -14.38 20.17
CA THR A 169 -17.44 -15.15 19.04
C THR A 169 -18.91 -14.85 18.77
N ASN A 170 -19.59 -14.15 19.69
CA ASN A 170 -21.00 -13.75 19.60
C ASN A 170 -21.96 -14.90 19.24
N GLY A 171 -21.59 -16.15 19.56
CA GLY A 171 -22.39 -17.35 19.26
C GLY A 171 -22.46 -17.71 17.77
N VAL A 172 -21.69 -17.05 16.90
CA VAL A 172 -21.69 -17.32 15.45
C VAL A 172 -20.57 -18.29 15.10
N PHE A 173 -20.95 -19.48 14.64
CA PHE A 173 -20.05 -20.54 14.18
C PHE A 173 -20.53 -21.05 12.82
N ASN A 174 -19.76 -20.80 11.77
CA ASN A 174 -20.11 -21.21 10.40
C ASN A 174 -19.50 -22.59 10.11
N ARG A 175 -20.23 -23.48 9.42
CA ARG A 175 -19.67 -24.77 9.01
C ARG A 175 -18.57 -24.56 7.97
N CYS A 176 -17.46 -25.27 8.14
CA CYS A 176 -16.33 -25.21 7.23
C CYS A 176 -16.38 -26.41 6.26
N ALA A 177 -16.92 -26.20 5.06
CA ALA A 177 -17.02 -27.27 4.06
C ALA A 177 -15.64 -27.77 3.60
N SER A 178 -14.63 -26.88 3.57
CA SER A 178 -13.27 -27.20 3.11
C SER A 178 -12.52 -28.17 4.03
N LEU A 179 -12.85 -28.21 5.33
CA LEU A 179 -12.27 -29.16 6.29
C LEU A 179 -13.12 -30.44 6.48
N SER A 180 -14.36 -30.45 6.00
CA SER A 180 -15.29 -31.59 6.16
C SER A 180 -15.16 -32.68 5.09
N LEU A 181 -14.38 -32.42 4.04
CA LEU A 181 -14.12 -33.44 3.02
C LEU A 181 -13.15 -34.48 3.60
N PRO A 182 -13.56 -35.74 3.73
CA PRO A 182 -12.69 -36.78 4.22
C PRO A 182 -11.47 -36.86 3.32
N LEU A 183 -10.27 -36.93 3.92
CA LEU A 183 -9.02 -37.32 3.27
C LEU A 183 -9.12 -38.77 2.76
N LEU A 184 -9.99 -39.02 1.79
CA LEU A 184 -10.24 -40.32 1.15
C LEU A 184 -9.29 -40.52 -0.04
N GLY A 185 -8.03 -40.05 0.10
CA GLY A 185 -7.04 -40.03 -0.97
C GLY A 185 -5.63 -40.49 -0.59
N SER A 186 -5.42 -41.02 0.62
CA SER A 186 -4.09 -41.50 1.05
C SER A 186 -4.13 -42.92 1.63
N GLN A 187 -4.66 -43.88 0.87
CA GLN A 187 -4.41 -45.31 1.14
C GLN A 187 -3.82 -45.98 -0.10
N THR A 188 -2.56 -46.40 0.08
CA THR A 188 -1.82 -47.47 -0.61
C THR A 188 -1.58 -47.30 -2.12
N ARG A 189 -0.36 -46.89 -2.49
CA ARG A 189 0.30 -47.39 -3.71
C ARG A 189 1.21 -48.58 -3.33
N PRO A 190 1.28 -49.64 -4.15
CA PRO A 190 2.12 -50.81 -3.88
C PRO A 190 3.61 -50.46 -3.86
#